data_AF-A0A9W8CPZ7-F1
#
_entry.id   AF-A0A9W8CPZ7-F1
#
_cell.length_a   1.000
_cell.length_b   1.000
_cell.length_c   1.000
_cell.angle_alpha   90.00
_cell.angle_beta   90.00
_cell.angle_gamma   90.00
#
_symmetry.space_group_name_H-M   'P 1'
#
loop_
_entity.id
_entity.type
_entity.pdbx_description
1 polymer ?
#
loop_
_entity_poly.entity_id
_entity_poly.type
_entity_poly.pdbx_seq_one_letter_code
_entity_poly.pdbx_strand_id
1 'polypeptide(L)'
;MLNDSVLVSLPIKISEASGHKELVSLLVNWSTCSTDQLGYDPAMRHVTVNTSSRSTGGGMGDGNRTDVDAIRCEIDCFDDETDETRSYITRQTIISADNIFGRHTRCFVAVPVRDDNKTATDHLGEVVIKDAWPPTEHAVLDDPRSEIQFLRTIRDTYEKCPPKDFIYPKLVVGGHVRLDSDNVHESVDTTDGVFKLTGVERADLPPGMDRSPSWQHQLLCAHRRIVMSPVGHSIKTIKNEEELIIVLAEAMRCHSSLVNDCGILHRDISTNNILVVRDNGDSSATLHGLLIDFDFAIKIGQK
;
A
#
# COMPACT_ATOMS: atom_id res chain seq x y z
N MET A 1 -13.76 -11.81 9.36
CA MET A 1 -12.98 -12.54 10.38
C MET A 1 -11.52 -12.26 10.06
N LEU A 2 -10.81 -11.56 10.95
CA LEU A 2 -9.36 -11.42 10.87
C LEU A 2 -8.75 -12.78 11.21
N ASN A 3 -8.54 -13.62 10.19
CA ASN A 3 -7.78 -14.85 10.33
C ASN A 3 -6.31 -14.52 10.08
N ASP A 4 -5.74 -13.73 10.98
CA ASP A 4 -4.29 -13.64 11.11
C ASP A 4 -3.87 -14.85 11.95
N SER A 5 -3.64 -15.98 11.28
CA SER A 5 -2.96 -17.13 11.88
C SER A 5 -1.49 -16.77 12.07
N VAL A 6 -1.24 -15.86 12.99
CA VAL A 6 0.08 -15.59 13.56
C VAL A 6 0.63 -16.93 14.02
N LEU A 7 1.93 -17.18 13.79
CA LEU A 7 2.65 -18.20 14.53
C LEU A 7 2.55 -17.83 16.01
N VAL A 8 1.49 -18.29 16.68
CA VAL A 8 1.30 -18.04 18.10
C VAL A 8 2.37 -18.85 18.78
N SER A 9 3.39 -18.16 19.29
CA SER A 9 4.35 -18.79 20.18
C SER A 9 3.60 -19.48 21.30
N LEU A 10 4.13 -20.61 21.78
CA LEU A 10 3.54 -21.25 22.96
C LEU A 10 3.40 -20.19 24.07
N PRO A 11 2.25 -20.17 24.78
CA PRO A 11 2.01 -19.16 25.80
C PRO A 11 3.19 -19.11 26.79
N ILE A 12 3.86 -17.97 26.87
CA ILE A 12 4.96 -17.76 27.81
C ILE A 12 4.35 -17.70 29.22
N LYS A 13 4.66 -18.69 30.05
CA LYS A 13 4.19 -18.74 31.44
C LYS A 13 4.97 -17.76 32.31
N ILE A 14 4.56 -16.50 32.32
CA ILE A 14 5.23 -15.45 33.10
C ILE A 14 5.21 -15.68 34.62
N SER A 15 4.44 -16.63 35.14
CA SER A 15 4.45 -16.98 36.56
C SER A 15 5.64 -17.87 36.96
N GLU A 16 6.39 -18.41 36.00
CA GLU A 16 7.51 -19.32 36.22
C GLU A 16 8.84 -18.68 35.80
N ALA A 17 9.96 -19.04 36.46
CA ALA A 17 11.28 -18.50 36.14
C ALA A 17 11.73 -18.82 34.70
N SER A 18 11.29 -19.95 34.14
CA SER A 18 11.48 -20.32 32.73
C SER A 18 10.81 -19.32 31.78
N GLY A 19 9.53 -18.97 32.04
CA GLY A 19 8.81 -17.99 31.23
C GLY A 19 9.36 -16.58 31.35
N HIS A 20 9.87 -16.17 32.53
CA HIS A 20 10.61 -14.91 32.66
C HIS A 20 11.85 -14.88 31.76
N LYS A 21 12.62 -15.98 31.69
CA LYS A 21 13.80 -16.08 30.83
C LYS A 21 13.43 -15.99 29.34
N GLU A 22 12.35 -16.67 28.93
CA GLU A 22 11.85 -16.60 27.56
C GLU A 22 11.41 -15.18 27.17
N LEU A 23 10.68 -14.49 28.06
CA LEU A 23 10.27 -13.10 27.83
C LEU A 23 11.49 -12.17 27.70
N VAL A 24 12.47 -12.30 28.61
CA VAL A 24 13.71 -11.50 28.52
C VAL A 24 14.46 -11.78 27.22
N SER A 25 14.56 -13.04 26.81
CA SER A 25 15.19 -13.40 25.53
C SER A 25 14.46 -12.79 24.34
N LEU A 26 13.12 -12.79 24.33
CA LEU A 26 12.32 -12.15 23.29
C LEU A 26 12.59 -10.64 23.24
N LEU A 27 12.60 -9.97 24.39
CA LEU A 27 12.89 -8.53 24.48
C LEU A 27 14.30 -8.19 23.99
N VAL A 28 15.30 -9.04 24.33
CA VAL A 28 16.67 -8.89 23.83
C VAL A 28 16.71 -9.06 22.31
N ASN A 29 16.05 -10.09 21.77
CA ASN A 29 15.98 -10.31 20.33
C ASN A 29 15.30 -9.14 19.59
N TRP A 30 14.26 -8.53 20.15
CA TRP A 30 13.67 -7.31 19.59
C TRP A 30 14.62 -6.12 19.65
N SER A 31 15.37 -5.97 20.74
CA SER A 31 16.39 -4.92 20.86
C SER A 31 17.50 -5.10 19.82
N THR A 32 17.93 -6.33 19.54
CA THR A 32 18.90 -6.61 18.47
C THR A 32 18.30 -6.31 17.10
N CYS A 33 17.04 -6.70 16.83
CA CYS A 33 16.38 -6.33 15.58
C CYS A 33 16.34 -4.80 15.38
N SER A 34 16.08 -4.04 16.43
CA SER A 34 16.08 -2.57 16.36
C SER A 34 17.49 -1.98 16.15
N THR A 35 18.52 -2.59 16.73
CA THR A 35 19.90 -2.08 16.66
C THR A 35 20.53 -2.40 15.32
N ASP A 36 20.32 -3.63 14.85
CA ASP A 36 20.90 -4.16 13.62
C ASP A 36 19.96 -3.98 12.42
N GLN A 37 18.84 -3.27 12.60
CA GLN A 37 17.84 -3.01 11.57
C GLN A 37 17.32 -4.30 10.89
N LEU A 38 17.19 -5.39 11.64
CA LEU A 38 16.67 -6.65 11.10
C LEU A 38 15.18 -6.50 10.78
N GLY A 39 14.80 -6.76 9.53
CA GLY A 39 13.46 -6.52 9.00
C GLY A 39 13.21 -5.07 8.56
N TYR A 40 14.28 -4.25 8.48
CA TYR A 40 14.21 -2.93 7.86
C TYR A 40 14.02 -3.04 6.35
N ASP A 41 13.24 -2.12 5.82
CA ASP A 41 12.94 -1.96 4.41
C ASP A 41 13.93 -0.95 3.79
N PRO A 42 14.98 -1.41 3.09
CA PRO A 42 16.04 -0.54 2.58
C PRO A 42 15.55 0.44 1.52
N ALA A 43 14.40 0.15 0.90
CA ALA A 43 13.75 1.01 -0.08
C ALA A 43 12.95 2.16 0.56
N MET A 44 12.86 2.25 1.89
CA MET A 44 12.19 3.34 2.61
C MET A 44 13.14 4.05 3.56
N ARG A 45 13.57 5.27 3.22
CA ARG A 45 14.63 6.01 3.93
C ARG A 45 14.09 7.30 4.53
N HIS A 46 14.41 7.58 5.80
CA HIS A 46 14.04 8.83 6.43
C HIS A 46 14.79 10.02 5.80
N VAL A 47 14.05 11.07 5.47
CA VAL A 47 14.60 12.31 4.94
C VAL A 47 14.55 13.37 6.03
N THR A 48 15.73 13.81 6.48
CA THR A 48 15.83 14.99 7.35
C THR A 48 15.58 16.24 6.52
N VAL A 49 14.42 16.86 6.72
CA VAL A 49 14.17 18.18 6.12
C VAL A 49 14.92 19.22 6.93
N ASN A 50 16.10 19.65 6.45
CA ASN A 50 16.76 20.82 7.01
C ASN A 50 15.83 22.03 6.83
N THR A 51 15.27 22.54 7.92
CA THR A 51 14.37 23.70 7.98
C THR A 51 15.12 25.03 7.77
N SER A 52 16.07 25.09 6.83
CA SER A 52 16.88 26.29 6.55
C SER A 52 16.57 26.97 5.21
N SER A 53 15.64 26.46 4.41
CA SER A 53 15.19 27.14 3.17
C SER A 53 13.69 27.44 3.21
N ARG A 54 13.26 28.25 4.18
CA ARG A 54 11.95 28.89 4.17
C ARG A 54 12.02 30.08 3.23
N SER A 55 11.74 29.85 1.95
CA SER A 55 11.52 30.93 0.99
C SER A 55 10.39 31.82 1.48
N THR A 56 10.71 33.09 1.67
CA THR A 56 9.79 34.19 1.95
C THR A 56 8.70 34.26 0.87
N GLY A 57 7.48 33.89 1.23
CA GLY A 57 6.26 34.14 0.45
C GLY A 57 5.10 34.28 1.43
N GLY A 58 4.64 35.51 1.65
CA GLY A 58 3.70 35.87 2.70
C GLY A 58 2.27 35.40 2.45
N GLY A 59 1.59 35.05 3.54
CA GLY A 59 0.15 34.84 3.62
C GLY A 59 -0.24 34.69 5.09
N MET A 60 -0.78 35.76 5.69
CA MET A 60 -1.39 35.77 7.02
C MET A 60 -2.71 34.98 6.99
N GLY A 61 -2.93 34.10 7.98
CA GLY A 61 -4.27 33.56 8.24
C GLY A 61 -4.28 32.24 9.03
N ASP A 62 -4.53 32.37 10.33
CA ASP A 62 -5.09 31.39 11.29
C ASP A 62 -4.42 30.03 11.58
N GLY A 63 -3.94 29.90 12.82
CA GLY A 63 -4.57 28.95 13.74
C GLY A 63 -3.94 27.56 13.86
N ASN A 64 -2.78 27.49 14.50
CA ASN A 64 -2.40 26.40 15.42
C ASN A 64 -2.47 24.96 14.86
N ARG A 65 -1.67 24.64 13.84
CA ARG A 65 -1.07 23.31 13.71
C ARG A 65 0.39 23.43 14.13
N THR A 66 0.75 22.81 15.24
CA THR A 66 2.14 22.52 15.56
C THR A 66 2.68 21.66 14.43
N ASP A 67 3.49 22.23 13.53
CA ASP A 67 4.42 21.53 12.65
C ASP A 67 5.40 20.77 13.57
N VAL A 68 4.97 19.66 14.15
CA VAL A 68 5.86 18.65 14.66
C VAL A 68 6.46 18.03 13.41
N ASP A 69 7.78 18.14 13.23
CA ASP A 69 8.55 17.61 12.12
C ASP A 69 7.89 16.34 11.54
N ALA A 70 7.06 16.51 10.50
CA ALA A 70 6.36 15.40 9.90
C ALA A 70 7.45 14.56 9.25
N ILE A 71 7.77 13.42 9.86
CA ILE A 71 8.81 12.50 9.39
C ILE A 71 8.51 12.20 7.92
N ARG A 72 9.39 12.68 7.04
CA ARG A 72 9.30 12.40 5.60
C ARG A 72 10.17 11.19 5.31
N CYS A 73 9.68 10.35 4.41
CA CYS A 73 10.41 9.23 3.89
C CYS A 73 10.56 9.39 2.38
N GLU A 74 11.72 9.04 1.87
CA GLU A 74 11.90 8.73 0.46
C GLU A 74 11.66 7.23 0.28
N ILE A 75 10.77 6.89 -0.65
CA ILE A 75 10.31 5.53 -0.91
C ILE A 75 10.61 5.18 -2.35
N ASP A 76 11.39 4.14 -2.55
CA ASP A 76 11.61 3.52 -3.86
C ASP A 76 10.45 2.58 -4.18
N CYS A 77 9.81 2.81 -5.31
CA CYS A 77 8.73 1.98 -5.83
C CYS A 77 9.23 1.32 -7.11
N PHE A 78 9.43 0.01 -7.05
CA PHE A 78 9.84 -0.82 -8.17
C PHE A 78 8.61 -1.28 -8.97
N ASP A 79 8.66 -1.27 -10.31
CA ASP A 79 7.59 -1.76 -11.19
C ASP A 79 7.93 -3.12 -11.80
N ASP A 80 7.10 -4.15 -11.53
CA ASP A 80 7.33 -5.50 -12.04
C ASP A 80 7.20 -5.60 -13.58
N GLU A 81 6.53 -4.65 -14.24
CA GLU A 81 6.29 -4.69 -15.69
C GLU A 81 7.41 -4.02 -16.48
N THR A 82 7.94 -2.91 -15.98
CA THR A 82 8.99 -2.14 -16.69
C THR A 82 10.40 -2.47 -16.20
N ASP A 83 10.53 -3.16 -15.06
CA ASP A 83 11.81 -3.38 -14.37
C ASP A 83 12.54 -2.06 -14.04
N GLU A 84 11.77 -1.03 -13.68
CA GLU A 84 12.28 0.30 -13.32
C GLU A 84 11.90 0.66 -11.88
N THR A 85 12.80 1.35 -11.19
CA THR A 85 12.53 1.93 -9.87
C THR A 85 12.29 3.44 -9.99
N ARG A 86 11.23 3.92 -9.33
CA ARG A 86 10.93 5.36 -9.18
C ARG A 86 10.86 5.74 -7.71
N SER A 87 11.51 6.83 -7.34
CA SER A 87 11.59 7.30 -5.95
C SER A 87 10.60 8.44 -5.69
N TYR A 88 10.01 8.45 -4.50
CA TYR A 88 9.00 9.42 -4.09
C TYR A 88 9.25 9.93 -2.68
N ILE A 89 9.01 11.21 -2.42
CA ILE A 89 9.09 11.82 -1.08
C ILE A 89 7.68 11.93 -0.50
N THR A 90 7.46 11.35 0.68
CA THR A 90 6.18 11.44 1.37
C THR A 90 5.89 12.85 1.86
N ARG A 91 4.63 13.25 1.73
CA ARG A 91 4.08 14.52 2.22
C ARG A 91 3.18 14.32 3.42
N GLN A 92 2.39 13.24 3.40
CA GLN A 92 1.42 12.95 4.43
C GLN A 92 1.20 11.43 4.53
N THR A 93 1.10 10.92 5.75
CA THR A 93 0.58 9.58 6.02
C THR A 93 -0.95 9.64 6.09
N ILE A 94 -1.61 8.85 5.24
CA ILE A 94 -3.07 8.70 5.19
C ILE A 94 -3.50 7.53 6.08
N ILE A 95 -2.79 6.41 5.97
CA ILE A 95 -3.04 5.18 6.73
C ILE A 95 -1.70 4.72 7.32
N SER A 96 -1.69 4.44 8.62
CA SER A 96 -0.58 3.85 9.34
C SER A 96 -0.88 2.39 9.64
N ALA A 97 0.16 1.55 9.64
CA ALA A 97 0.05 0.19 10.15
C ALA A 97 0.12 0.24 11.68
N ASP A 98 -1.04 0.25 12.34
CA ASP A 98 -1.14 0.41 13.80
C ASP A 98 -1.05 -0.92 14.58
N ASN A 99 -0.79 -2.03 13.88
CA ASN A 99 -0.68 -3.36 14.46
C ASN A 99 0.45 -4.16 13.82
N ILE A 100 1.12 -4.97 14.63
CA ILE A 100 2.15 -5.91 14.17
C ILE A 100 1.55 -7.08 13.36
N PHE A 101 0.24 -7.29 13.47
CA PHE A 101 -0.51 -8.31 12.75
C PHE A 101 -1.39 -7.72 11.65
N GLY A 102 -1.67 -8.54 10.64
CA GLY A 102 -2.50 -8.19 9.48
C GLY A 102 -1.67 -7.79 8.26
N ARG A 103 -2.31 -7.09 7.32
CA ARG A 103 -1.74 -6.75 6.01
C ARG A 103 -0.66 -5.66 6.03
N HIS A 104 -0.34 -5.11 7.21
CA HIS A 104 0.64 -4.03 7.37
C HIS A 104 0.44 -2.85 6.40
N THR A 105 -0.82 -2.51 6.09
CA THR A 105 -1.13 -1.51 5.08
C THR A 105 -0.79 -0.10 5.56
N ARG A 106 0.02 0.59 4.76
CA ARG A 106 0.40 2.00 4.91
C ARG A 106 0.04 2.74 3.63
N CYS A 107 -0.50 3.94 3.75
CA CYS A 107 -0.82 4.78 2.60
C CYS A 107 -0.23 6.17 2.78
N PHE A 108 0.41 6.69 1.73
CA PHE A 108 1.07 7.99 1.75
C PHE A 108 0.59 8.85 0.58
N VAL A 109 0.39 10.15 0.82
CA VAL A 109 0.49 11.15 -0.25
C VAL A 109 1.98 11.43 -0.46
N ALA A 110 2.44 11.37 -1.70
CA ALA A 110 3.84 11.58 -2.03
C ALA A 110 4.00 12.37 -3.34
N VAL A 111 5.22 12.87 -3.57
CA VAL A 111 5.62 13.53 -4.82
C VAL A 111 6.83 12.82 -5.40
N PRO A 112 6.98 12.71 -6.73
CA PRO A 112 8.16 12.10 -7.33
C PRO A 112 9.41 12.89 -6.96
N VAL A 113 10.51 12.18 -6.70
CA VAL A 113 11.84 12.79 -6.62
C VAL A 113 12.19 13.31 -8.02
N ARG A 114 12.50 14.61 -8.13
CA ARG A 114 12.91 15.19 -9.41
C ARG A 114 14.39 14.89 -9.64
N ASP A 115 14.71 14.33 -10.80
CA ASP A 115 16.07 14.35 -11.33
C ASP A 115 16.41 15.79 -11.71
N ASP A 116 17.47 16.37 -11.14
CA ASP A 116 17.95 17.73 -11.47
C ASP A 116 18.32 17.89 -12.98
N ASN A 117 18.43 16.78 -13.72
CA ASN A 117 18.80 16.74 -15.14
C ASN A 117 17.63 16.48 -16.12
N LYS A 118 16.38 16.33 -15.68
CA LYS A 118 15.23 16.11 -16.58
C LYS A 118 14.38 17.38 -16.69
N THR A 119 14.24 17.90 -17.90
CA THR A 119 13.44 19.09 -18.22
C THR A 119 12.01 18.98 -17.70
N ALA A 120 11.56 20.05 -17.03
CA ALA A 120 10.30 20.24 -16.32
C ALA A 120 9.02 20.07 -17.17
N THR A 121 8.80 18.87 -17.72
CA THR A 121 7.65 18.56 -18.58
C THR A 121 6.73 17.48 -18.05
N ASP A 122 7.13 16.72 -17.03
CA ASP A 122 6.21 15.86 -16.29
C ASP A 122 5.73 16.57 -15.02
N HIS A 123 4.58 17.21 -15.14
CA HIS A 123 3.77 17.59 -13.97
C HIS A 123 3.14 16.33 -13.37
N LEU A 124 3.93 15.32 -12.97
CA LEU A 124 3.40 14.33 -12.04
C LEU A 124 3.08 15.09 -10.75
N GLY A 125 1.79 15.36 -10.57
CA GLY A 125 1.24 15.92 -9.35
C GLY A 125 1.42 14.96 -8.18
N GLU A 126 0.75 15.25 -7.07
CA GLU A 126 0.75 14.34 -5.94
C GLU A 126 0.20 12.96 -6.35
N VAL A 127 0.79 11.92 -5.78
CA VAL A 127 0.40 10.52 -5.96
C VAL A 127 0.06 9.90 -4.61
N VAL A 128 -0.70 8.81 -4.62
CA VAL A 128 -0.89 7.94 -3.47
C VAL A 128 0.01 6.72 -3.61
N ILE A 129 0.80 6.42 -2.57
CA ILE A 129 1.53 5.16 -2.43
C ILE A 129 0.75 4.28 -1.47
N LYS A 130 0.21 3.16 -1.93
CA LYS A 130 -0.33 2.08 -1.11
C LYS A 130 0.77 1.02 -0.95
N ASP A 131 1.26 0.89 0.26
CA ASP A 131 2.30 -0.05 0.68
C ASP A 131 1.63 -1.10 1.57
N ALA A 132 1.72 -2.37 1.21
CA ALA A 132 1.00 -3.42 1.93
C ALA A 132 1.70 -4.77 1.81
N TRP A 133 1.58 -5.57 2.87
CA TRP A 133 2.04 -6.95 2.93
C TRP A 133 0.87 -7.94 3.14
N PRO A 134 -0.06 -8.03 2.17
CA PRO A 134 -1.24 -8.87 2.31
C PRO A 134 -0.92 -10.36 2.11
N PRO A 135 -1.78 -11.25 2.64
CA PRO A 135 -1.77 -12.66 2.27
C PRO A 135 -2.01 -12.85 0.77
N THR A 136 -1.35 -13.85 0.20
CA THR A 136 -1.54 -14.40 -1.12
C THR A 136 -1.75 -15.90 -1.03
N GLU A 137 -2.54 -16.45 -1.95
CA GLU A 137 -2.78 -17.90 -2.07
C GLU A 137 -1.85 -18.55 -3.10
N HIS A 138 -1.11 -17.74 -3.87
CA HIS A 138 -0.33 -18.17 -5.03
C HIS A 138 1.05 -17.50 -5.05
N ALA A 139 1.94 -17.98 -5.93
CA ALA A 139 3.18 -17.26 -6.19
C ALA A 139 2.86 -15.88 -6.79
N VAL A 140 3.69 -14.88 -6.47
CA VAL A 140 3.52 -13.48 -6.91
C VAL A 140 3.24 -13.34 -8.41
N LEU A 141 3.98 -14.08 -9.24
CA LEU A 141 3.86 -14.01 -10.69
C LEU A 141 2.55 -14.61 -11.22
N ASP A 142 1.93 -15.52 -10.48
CA ASP A 142 0.78 -16.31 -10.90
C ASP A 142 -0.49 -15.98 -10.11
N ASP A 143 -0.48 -14.96 -9.23
CA ASP A 143 -1.62 -14.64 -8.37
C ASP A 143 -2.79 -14.04 -9.18
N PRO A 144 -3.90 -14.81 -9.38
CA PRO A 144 -5.04 -14.34 -10.16
C PRO A 144 -5.84 -13.24 -9.44
N ARG A 145 -5.56 -12.99 -8.15
CA ARG A 145 -6.16 -11.95 -7.32
C ARG A 145 -5.22 -10.77 -7.08
N SER A 146 -4.13 -10.68 -7.82
CA SER A 146 -3.19 -9.56 -7.71
C SER A 146 -3.86 -8.23 -8.01
N GLU A 147 -3.91 -7.36 -6.99
CA GLU A 147 -4.37 -5.97 -7.11
C GLU A 147 -3.62 -5.21 -8.21
N ILE A 148 -2.30 -5.42 -8.33
CA ILE A 148 -1.47 -4.83 -9.38
C ILE A 148 -1.99 -5.23 -10.77
N GLN A 149 -2.30 -6.52 -10.97
CA GLN A 149 -2.78 -7.01 -12.27
C GLN A 149 -4.18 -6.47 -12.61
N PHE A 150 -5.06 -6.30 -11.61
CA PHE A 150 -6.34 -5.62 -11.84
C PHE A 150 -6.14 -4.17 -12.27
N LEU A 151 -5.26 -3.43 -11.58
CA LEU A 151 -4.98 -2.03 -11.92
C LEU A 151 -4.30 -1.87 -13.28
N ARG A 152 -3.42 -2.80 -13.69
CA ARG A 152 -2.86 -2.84 -15.06
C ARG A 152 -3.95 -3.06 -16.11
N THR A 153 -4.85 -4.02 -15.87
CA THR A 153 -5.99 -4.28 -16.78
C THR A 153 -6.87 -3.04 -16.94
N ILE A 154 -7.15 -2.34 -15.84
CA ILE A 154 -7.93 -1.10 -15.82
C ILE A 154 -7.23 0.01 -16.62
N ARG A 155 -5.95 0.23 -16.34
CA ARG A 155 -5.10 1.19 -17.08
C ARG A 155 -5.13 0.90 -18.57
N ASP A 156 -4.79 -0.32 -18.98
CA ASP A 156 -4.67 -0.70 -20.39
C ASP A 156 -6.00 -0.60 -21.14
N THR A 157 -7.13 -0.80 -20.45
CA THR A 157 -8.47 -0.68 -21.02
C THR A 157 -8.85 0.78 -21.23
N TYR A 158 -8.68 1.61 -20.19
CA TYR A 158 -9.14 2.99 -20.23
C TYR A 158 -8.13 3.98 -20.82
N GLU A 159 -6.86 3.62 -21.01
CA GLU A 159 -5.94 4.40 -21.84
C GLU A 159 -6.29 4.30 -23.32
N LYS A 160 -6.76 3.12 -23.76
CA LYS A 160 -7.24 2.91 -25.14
C LYS A 160 -8.57 3.59 -25.40
N CYS A 161 -9.49 3.54 -24.42
CA CYS A 161 -10.80 4.17 -24.51
C CYS A 161 -11.14 4.90 -23.19
N PRO A 162 -10.72 6.17 -23.04
CA PRO A 162 -10.95 6.92 -21.82
C PRO A 162 -12.45 7.13 -21.52
N PRO A 163 -12.91 6.85 -20.29
CA PRO A 163 -14.28 7.15 -19.88
C PRO A 163 -14.52 8.66 -19.81
N LYS A 164 -15.77 9.07 -20.07
CA LYS A 164 -16.17 10.49 -20.06
C LYS A 164 -16.86 10.92 -18.76
N ASP A 165 -17.54 9.99 -18.10
CA ASP A 165 -18.53 10.30 -17.04
C ASP A 165 -18.10 9.83 -15.64
N PHE A 166 -16.85 9.39 -15.50
CA PHE A 166 -16.25 8.96 -14.23
C PHE A 166 -14.73 8.95 -14.34
N ILE A 167 -14.06 8.94 -13.18
CA ILE A 167 -12.62 8.73 -13.06
C ILE A 167 -12.30 7.35 -12.49
N TYR A 168 -11.06 6.93 -12.66
CA TYR A 168 -10.54 5.65 -12.18
C TYR A 168 -9.13 5.83 -11.61
N PRO A 169 -8.67 4.92 -10.73
CA PRO A 169 -7.31 4.96 -10.21
C PRO A 169 -6.34 4.60 -11.33
N LYS A 170 -5.51 5.55 -11.72
CA LYS A 170 -4.46 5.37 -12.72
C LYS A 170 -3.23 4.81 -12.03
N LEU A 171 -2.86 3.59 -12.42
CA LEU A 171 -1.62 2.96 -11.97
C LEU A 171 -0.42 3.70 -12.57
N VAL A 172 0.48 4.17 -11.71
CA VAL A 172 1.74 4.82 -12.09
C VAL A 172 2.92 3.85 -11.93
N VAL A 173 2.94 3.10 -10.83
CA VAL A 173 3.90 2.04 -10.53
C VAL A 173 3.16 0.92 -9.82
N GLY A 174 3.40 -0.34 -10.19
CA GLY A 174 2.91 -1.49 -9.43
C GLY A 174 3.95 -2.59 -9.38
N GLY A 175 4.46 -2.88 -8.19
CA GLY A 175 5.41 -3.98 -8.05
C GLY A 175 5.63 -4.45 -6.63
N HIS A 176 6.50 -5.43 -6.50
CA HIS A 176 6.84 -6.05 -5.22
C HIS A 176 8.12 -5.47 -4.65
N VAL A 177 8.17 -5.36 -3.33
CA VAL A 177 9.37 -4.88 -2.63
C VAL A 177 10.48 -5.91 -2.82
N ARG A 178 11.67 -5.44 -3.18
CA ARG A 178 12.86 -6.26 -3.34
C ARG A 178 13.78 -6.06 -2.15
N LEU A 179 14.22 -7.15 -1.54
CA LEU A 179 15.24 -7.19 -0.50
C LEU A 179 16.58 -7.49 -1.16
N ASP A 180 17.54 -6.57 -1.00
CA ASP A 180 18.93 -6.81 -1.36
C ASP A 180 19.58 -7.64 -0.24
N SER A 181 19.73 -8.94 -0.47
CA SER A 181 20.59 -9.79 0.34
C SER A 181 21.93 -9.93 -0.39
N ASP A 182 22.91 -9.19 0.09
CA ASP A 182 24.34 -9.35 -0.23
C ASP A 182 24.81 -8.96 -1.65
N ASN A 183 24.19 -7.99 -2.35
CA ASN A 183 24.62 -7.47 -3.67
C ASN A 183 24.68 -8.52 -4.81
N VAL A 184 24.22 -9.75 -4.59
CA VAL A 184 24.31 -10.86 -5.56
C VAL A 184 22.94 -11.44 -5.91
N HIS A 185 21.96 -11.37 -5.00
CA HIS A 185 20.61 -11.88 -5.21
C HIS A 185 19.56 -10.91 -4.65
N GLU A 186 18.91 -10.15 -5.53
CA GLU A 186 17.64 -9.51 -5.20
C GLU A 186 16.59 -10.61 -4.98
N SER A 187 15.97 -10.59 -3.80
CA SER A 187 14.85 -11.48 -3.48
C SER A 187 13.58 -10.66 -3.31
N VAL A 188 12.45 -11.17 -3.78
CA VAL A 188 11.17 -10.51 -3.57
C VAL A 188 10.75 -10.72 -2.12
N ASP A 189 10.35 -9.64 -1.46
CA ASP A 189 9.88 -9.63 -0.07
C ASP A 189 8.55 -10.37 0.05
N THR A 190 8.69 -11.69 0.21
CA THR A 190 7.63 -12.65 0.36
C THR A 190 7.94 -13.53 1.55
N THR A 191 6.93 -14.18 2.13
CA THR A 191 7.16 -15.18 3.19
C THR A 191 8.19 -16.24 2.75
N ASP A 192 8.15 -16.66 1.48
CA ASP A 192 9.13 -17.61 0.92
C ASP A 192 10.53 -17.02 0.74
N GLY A 193 10.61 -15.78 0.27
CA GLY A 193 11.87 -15.04 0.20
C GLY A 193 12.54 -14.97 1.57
N VAL A 194 11.79 -14.56 2.59
CA VAL A 194 12.29 -14.44 3.96
C VAL A 194 12.70 -15.79 4.55
N PHE A 195 11.92 -16.86 4.35
CA PHE A 195 12.32 -18.21 4.81
C PHE A 195 13.59 -18.70 4.13
N LYS A 196 13.73 -18.48 2.82
CA LYS A 196 14.95 -18.83 2.09
C LYS A 196 16.17 -18.06 2.62
N LEU A 197 16.02 -16.76 2.91
CA LEU A 197 17.10 -15.93 3.48
C LEU A 197 17.50 -16.37 4.88
N THR A 198 16.54 -16.79 5.70
CA THR A 198 16.78 -17.21 7.09
C THR A 198 17.24 -18.67 7.22
N GLY A 199 17.30 -19.41 6.11
CA GLY A 199 17.69 -20.83 6.11
C GLY A 199 16.70 -21.73 6.84
N VAL A 200 15.45 -21.28 7.02
CA VAL A 200 14.38 -22.04 7.67
C VAL A 200 13.56 -22.74 6.59
N GLU A 201 13.56 -24.08 6.56
CA GLU A 201 12.66 -24.80 5.68
C GLU A 201 11.25 -24.86 6.28
N ARG A 202 10.22 -24.71 5.44
CA ARG A 202 8.81 -24.81 5.87
C ARG A 202 8.48 -26.10 6.60
N ALA A 203 9.19 -27.18 6.26
CA ALA A 203 9.03 -28.50 6.87
C ALA A 203 9.51 -28.55 8.33
N ASP A 204 10.37 -27.61 8.75
CA ASP A 204 10.95 -27.54 10.09
C ASP A 204 10.08 -26.77 11.09
N LEU A 205 9.00 -26.12 10.63
CA LEU A 205 8.06 -25.41 11.50
C LEU A 205 7.24 -26.42 12.35
N PRO A 206 7.10 -26.20 13.67
CA PRO A 206 6.47 -27.17 14.56
C PRO A 206 5.01 -27.43 14.15
N PRO A 207 4.61 -28.70 14.01
CA PRO A 207 3.23 -29.04 13.67
C PRO A 207 2.31 -28.80 14.88
N GLY A 208 1.37 -27.87 14.79
CA GLY A 208 0.42 -27.70 15.89
C GLY A 208 -0.63 -26.61 15.76
N MET A 209 -1.75 -26.88 15.06
CA MET A 209 -3.08 -26.93 15.68
C MET A 209 -4.12 -27.52 14.70
N ASP A 210 -4.59 -28.73 15.01
CA ASP A 210 -5.67 -29.50 14.39
C ASP A 210 -5.55 -29.85 12.88
N ARG A 211 -5.65 -31.14 12.55
CA ARG A 211 -5.76 -31.62 11.15
C ARG A 211 -7.20 -31.47 10.66
N SER A 212 -7.79 -30.29 10.84
CA SER A 212 -8.93 -29.93 9.99
C SER A 212 -8.40 -29.78 8.56
N PRO A 213 -9.11 -30.26 7.52
CA PRO A 213 -8.75 -30.04 6.12
C PRO A 213 -8.62 -28.54 5.74
N SER A 214 -8.91 -27.63 6.66
CA SER A 214 -8.83 -26.17 6.50
C SER A 214 -7.44 -25.54 6.71
N TRP A 215 -6.43 -26.27 7.21
CA TRP A 215 -5.13 -25.70 7.63
C TRP A 215 -3.98 -25.82 6.60
N GLN A 216 -4.28 -25.91 5.30
CA GLN A 216 -3.28 -25.87 4.22
C GLN A 216 -2.65 -24.49 3.94
N HIS A 217 -2.85 -23.46 4.78
CA HIS A 217 -2.37 -22.09 4.49
C HIS A 217 -1.47 -21.54 5.60
N GLN A 218 -0.16 -21.81 5.54
CA GLN A 218 0.79 -20.78 5.99
C GLN A 218 0.57 -19.60 5.06
N LEU A 219 0.12 -18.46 5.59
CA LEU A 219 -0.16 -17.27 4.79
C LEU A 219 1.15 -16.84 4.13
N LEU A 220 1.29 -17.17 2.84
CA LEU A 220 2.23 -16.49 1.97
C LEU A 220 1.82 -15.03 2.01
N CYS A 221 2.73 -14.13 2.38
CA CYS A 221 2.53 -12.71 2.20
C CYS A 221 3.47 -12.24 1.10
N ALA A 222 3.04 -11.24 0.33
CA ALA A 222 3.84 -10.65 -0.72
C ALA A 222 3.79 -9.12 -0.58
N HIS A 223 4.93 -8.51 -0.28
CA HIS A 223 5.00 -7.09 0.01
C HIS A 223 4.97 -6.33 -1.30
N ARG A 224 3.98 -5.46 -1.46
CA ARG A 224 3.75 -4.70 -2.68
C ARG A 224 3.64 -3.21 -2.43
N ARG A 225 4.08 -2.44 -3.41
CA ARG A 225 3.86 -0.99 -3.50
C ARG A 225 3.14 -0.65 -4.78
N ILE A 226 2.07 0.11 -4.63
CA ILE A 226 1.22 0.56 -5.72
C ILE A 226 1.15 2.08 -5.65
N VAL A 227 1.64 2.73 -6.69
CA VAL A 227 1.59 4.18 -6.84
C VAL A 227 0.45 4.53 -7.79
N MET A 228 -0.47 5.38 -7.35
CA MET A 228 -1.67 5.75 -8.08
C MET A 228 -1.91 7.26 -8.13
N SER A 229 -2.65 7.69 -9.13
CA SER A 229 -3.25 9.02 -9.23
C SER A 229 -4.71 8.92 -9.70
N PRO A 230 -5.57 9.92 -9.45
CA PRO A 230 -5.34 11.12 -8.63
C PRO A 230 -5.39 10.82 -7.12
N VAL A 231 -4.98 11.79 -6.30
CA VAL A 231 -5.15 11.76 -4.84
C VAL A 231 -6.59 12.12 -4.49
N GLY A 232 -7.28 11.21 -3.79
CA GLY A 232 -8.63 11.42 -3.28
C GLY A 232 -8.67 11.65 -1.76
N HIS A 233 -9.79 12.17 -1.28
CA HIS A 233 -10.06 12.39 0.14
C HIS A 233 -11.21 11.50 0.59
N SER A 234 -11.27 11.19 1.88
CA SER A 234 -12.37 10.39 2.43
C SER A 234 -13.74 10.99 2.07
N ILE A 235 -14.72 10.13 1.80
CA ILE A 235 -16.13 10.52 1.59
C ILE A 235 -16.69 11.35 2.76
N LYS A 236 -16.09 11.26 3.95
CA LYS A 236 -16.43 12.07 5.13
C LYS A 236 -16.15 13.57 4.96
N THR A 237 -15.40 13.96 3.93
CA THR A 237 -15.07 15.36 3.62
C THR A 237 -16.11 16.06 2.72
N ILE A 238 -17.19 15.36 2.38
CA ILE A 238 -18.31 15.89 1.61
C ILE A 238 -19.03 17.00 2.39
N LYS A 239 -19.42 18.06 1.68
CA LYS A 239 -20.01 19.26 2.27
C LYS A 239 -21.54 19.27 2.29
N ASN A 240 -22.19 18.57 1.35
CA ASN A 240 -23.65 18.55 1.19
C ASN A 240 -24.12 17.28 0.47
N GLU A 241 -25.45 17.08 0.40
CA GLU A 241 -26.07 15.89 -0.17
C GLU A 241 -25.85 15.76 -1.68
N GLU A 242 -25.74 16.87 -2.40
CA GLU A 242 -25.50 16.87 -3.85
C GLU A 242 -24.13 16.28 -4.19
N GLU A 243 -23.10 16.70 -3.47
CA GLU A 243 -21.75 16.15 -3.60
C GLU A 243 -21.73 14.63 -3.33
N LEU A 244 -22.48 14.16 -2.33
CA LEU A 244 -22.62 12.73 -2.03
C LEU A 244 -23.26 11.96 -3.18
N ILE A 245 -24.32 12.49 -3.76
CA ILE A 245 -25.00 11.85 -4.88
C ILE A 245 -24.06 11.76 -6.09
N ILE A 246 -23.31 12.82 -6.40
CA ILE A 246 -22.34 12.84 -7.51
C ILE A 246 -21.25 11.80 -7.29
N VAL A 247 -20.61 11.81 -6.11
CA VAL A 247 -19.49 10.90 -5.78
C VAL A 247 -19.93 9.43 -5.84
N LEU A 248 -21.08 9.10 -5.25
CA LEU A 248 -21.60 7.73 -5.30
C LEU A 248 -22.03 7.32 -6.71
N ALA A 249 -22.65 8.22 -7.47
CA ALA A 249 -23.06 7.94 -8.84
C ALA A 249 -21.85 7.64 -9.74
N GLU A 250 -20.79 8.44 -9.67
CA GLU A 250 -19.57 8.19 -10.46
C GLU A 250 -18.84 6.92 -10.03
N ALA A 251 -18.73 6.66 -8.72
CA ALA A 251 -18.13 5.40 -8.23
C ALA A 251 -18.88 4.17 -8.76
N MET A 252 -20.22 4.23 -8.82
CA MET A 252 -21.04 3.13 -9.36
C MET A 252 -20.99 3.03 -10.89
N ARG A 253 -20.82 4.15 -11.61
CA ARG A 253 -20.53 4.13 -13.06
C ARG A 253 -19.18 3.46 -13.33
N CYS A 254 -18.15 3.84 -12.57
CA CYS A 254 -16.83 3.22 -12.62
C CYS A 254 -16.94 1.71 -12.37
N HIS A 255 -17.60 1.28 -11.29
CA HIS A 255 -17.85 -0.14 -11.02
C HIS A 255 -18.56 -0.86 -12.17
N SER A 256 -19.59 -0.25 -12.75
CA SER A 256 -20.34 -0.86 -13.87
C SER A 256 -19.45 -1.03 -15.12
N SER A 257 -18.62 -0.03 -15.43
CA SER A 257 -17.67 -0.09 -16.53
C SER A 257 -16.56 -1.11 -16.27
N LEU A 258 -16.08 -1.25 -15.02
CA LEU A 258 -15.11 -2.30 -14.66
C LEU A 258 -15.67 -3.71 -14.93
N VAL A 259 -16.94 -3.94 -14.61
CA VAL A 259 -17.61 -5.22 -14.87
C VAL A 259 -17.75 -5.49 -16.38
N ASN A 260 -18.18 -4.49 -17.14
CA ASN A 260 -18.51 -4.66 -18.56
C ASN A 260 -17.27 -4.65 -19.47
N ASP A 261 -16.35 -3.73 -19.23
CA ASP A 261 -15.24 -3.42 -20.13
C ASP A 261 -13.95 -4.12 -19.70
N CYS A 262 -13.71 -4.24 -18.39
CA CYS A 262 -12.51 -4.89 -17.85
C CYS A 262 -12.74 -6.35 -17.43
N GLY A 263 -13.99 -6.80 -17.29
CA GLY A 263 -14.31 -8.11 -16.71
C GLY A 263 -13.88 -8.23 -15.25
N ILE A 264 -13.95 -7.14 -14.48
CA ILE A 264 -13.53 -7.08 -13.07
C ILE A 264 -14.72 -6.77 -12.18
N LEU A 265 -14.93 -7.61 -11.17
CA LEU A 265 -15.90 -7.35 -10.09
C LEU A 265 -15.16 -6.97 -8.81
N HIS A 266 -15.39 -5.75 -8.30
CA HIS A 266 -14.67 -5.18 -7.16
C HIS A 266 -14.92 -5.91 -5.82
N ARG A 267 -16.18 -6.29 -5.57
CA ARG A 267 -16.70 -6.97 -4.36
C ARG A 267 -16.57 -6.25 -3.01
N ASP A 268 -15.72 -5.24 -2.88
CA ASP A 268 -15.59 -4.47 -1.62
C ASP A 268 -16.02 -3.00 -1.74
N ILE A 269 -17.29 -2.78 -2.09
CA ILE A 269 -17.86 -1.43 -2.19
C ILE A 269 -18.24 -0.97 -0.78
N SER A 270 -17.49 0.00 -0.25
CA SER A 270 -17.70 0.57 1.08
C SER A 270 -17.41 2.07 1.11
N THR A 271 -17.82 2.76 2.17
CA THR A 271 -17.52 4.20 2.37
C THR A 271 -16.03 4.48 2.58
N ASN A 272 -15.22 3.47 2.87
CA ASN A 272 -13.77 3.60 2.99
C ASN A 272 -13.06 3.51 1.64
N ASN A 273 -13.69 2.85 0.66
CA ASN A 273 -13.12 2.56 -0.65
C ASN A 273 -13.65 3.51 -1.75
N ILE A 274 -14.49 4.47 -1.37
CA ILE A 274 -14.96 5.55 -2.25
C ILE A 274 -14.36 6.86 -1.75
N LEU A 275 -13.58 7.50 -2.61
CA LEU A 275 -12.94 8.78 -2.34
C LEU A 275 -13.57 9.91 -3.16
N VAL A 276 -13.41 11.12 -2.64
CA VAL A 276 -13.78 12.37 -3.29
C VAL A 276 -12.53 12.99 -3.91
N VAL A 277 -12.58 13.25 -5.21
CA VAL A 277 -11.55 13.99 -5.93
C VAL A 277 -12.13 15.34 -6.33
N ARG A 278 -11.34 16.40 -6.18
CA ARG A 278 -11.73 17.76 -6.55
C ARG A 278 -10.64 18.31 -7.45
N ASP A 279 -10.95 18.59 -8.70
CA ASP A 279 -9.99 19.22 -9.60
C ASP A 279 -9.94 20.72 -9.31
N ASN A 280 -8.72 21.22 -9.03
CA ASN A 280 -8.33 22.63 -8.87
C ASN A 280 -9.24 23.53 -8.00
N GLY A 281 -8.66 24.12 -6.96
CA GLY A 281 -9.34 24.95 -5.95
C GLY A 281 -9.94 26.28 -6.40
N ASP A 282 -10.45 26.37 -7.62
CA ASP A 282 -11.25 27.50 -8.07
C ASP A 282 -12.75 27.19 -7.90
N SER A 283 -13.57 28.25 -7.91
CA SER A 283 -14.96 28.24 -7.42
C SER A 283 -15.96 27.36 -8.22
N SER A 284 -15.47 26.57 -9.18
CA SER A 284 -16.19 25.57 -9.97
C SER A 284 -15.40 24.25 -10.07
N ALA A 285 -14.71 23.85 -9.00
CA ALA A 285 -13.99 22.58 -8.93
C ALA A 285 -14.89 21.41 -9.34
N THR A 286 -14.52 20.69 -10.40
CA THR A 286 -15.21 19.46 -10.79
C THR A 286 -15.02 18.42 -9.70
N LEU A 287 -16.15 17.88 -9.25
CA LEU A 287 -16.20 16.90 -8.18
C LEU A 287 -16.34 15.51 -8.80
N HIS A 288 -15.48 14.60 -8.37
CA HIS A 288 -15.46 13.24 -8.87
C HIS A 288 -15.49 12.20 -7.77
N GLY A 289 -16.15 11.09 -8.07
CA GLY A 289 -16.10 9.88 -7.25
C GLY A 289 -15.03 8.92 -7.74
N LEU A 290 -14.15 8.48 -6.84
CA LEU A 290 -13.06 7.56 -7.14
C LEU A 290 -13.23 6.25 -6.35
N LEU A 291 -13.35 5.13 -7.04
CA LEU A 291 -13.37 3.79 -6.42
C LEU A 291 -11.94 3.23 -6.34
N ILE A 292 -11.53 2.79 -5.15
CA ILE A 292 -10.18 2.25 -4.86
C ILE A 292 -10.26 0.90 -4.13
N ASP A 293 -9.10 0.29 -3.90
CA ASP A 293 -8.90 -0.93 -3.11
C ASP A 293 -9.44 -2.22 -3.75
N PHE A 294 -8.64 -2.80 -4.66
CA PHE A 294 -9.02 -3.98 -5.45
C PHE A 294 -8.55 -5.30 -4.82
N ASP A 295 -8.19 -5.31 -3.54
CA ASP A 295 -7.71 -6.50 -2.80
C ASP A 295 -8.68 -7.68 -2.86
N PHE A 296 -9.98 -7.39 -2.90
CA PHE A 296 -11.04 -8.38 -2.95
C PHE A 296 -11.63 -8.58 -4.34
N ALA A 297 -11.09 -7.93 -5.37
CA ALA A 297 -11.61 -8.03 -6.72
C ALA A 297 -11.42 -9.44 -7.31
N ILE A 298 -12.24 -9.78 -8.30
CA ILE A 298 -12.11 -11.01 -9.09
C ILE A 298 -12.28 -10.70 -10.57
N LYS A 299 -11.63 -11.50 -11.41
CA LYS A 299 -11.99 -11.60 -12.82
C LYS A 299 -13.30 -12.35 -12.95
N ILE A 300 -14.20 -11.82 -13.75
CA ILE A 300 -15.43 -12.47 -14.20
C ILE A 300 -15.31 -12.69 -15.70
N GLY A 301 -15.82 -13.82 -16.20
CA GLY A 301 -15.84 -14.08 -17.64
C GLY A 301 -16.60 -12.96 -18.36
N GLN A 302 -16.07 -12.49 -19.49
CA GLN A 302 -16.80 -11.57 -20.36
C GLN A 302 -18.09 -12.28 -20.82
N LYS A 303 -19.21 -11.55 -20.77
CA LYS A 303 -20.48 -12.02 -21.34
C LYS A 303 -20.42 -12.08 -22.86
#